data_AF-N8V5E8-F1
#
_entry.id   AF-N8V5E8-F1
#
_cell.length_a   1.000
_cell.length_b   1.000
_cell.length_c   1.000
_cell.angle_alpha   90.00
_cell.angle_beta   90.00
_cell.angle_gamma   90.00
#
_symmetry.space_group_name_H-M   'P 1'
#
loop_
_entity.id
_entity.type
_entity.pdbx_description
1 polymer ?
#
loop_
_entity_poly.entity_id
_entity_poly.type
_entity_poly.pdbx_seq_one_letter_code
_entity_poly.pdbx_strand_id
1 'polypeptide(L)'
;MSGDLVVHMAPPANQINRLMVDLLNWLNDSEEHPLIKSSVFHYEFEFIHPFADGNGRMGRLWQTLILSRWNPIFANIPVESLIYQNQKAYYEALQASTDQVDSTPFIEFILQMILDAILSSNETAQASDHATAQANVQVTDQVKSLILIMEDGEYTLAELMQFLGLSHRATFQQNYLNPAIETGLIQRTIPDKPKSPKQKYRLS
;
A
#
# COMPACT_ATOMS: atom_id res chain seq x y z
N MET A 1 25.61 -7.31 -2.35
CA MET A 1 26.18 -8.66 -2.54
C MET A 1 25.18 -9.61 -1.88
N SER A 2 24.49 -10.50 -2.58
CA SER A 2 24.93 -11.36 -3.68
C SER A 2 23.85 -11.51 -4.75
N GLY A 3 24.26 -11.39 -6.01
CA GLY A 3 23.48 -11.71 -7.21
C GLY A 3 23.93 -13.06 -7.80
N ASP A 4 23.95 -14.11 -6.98
CA ASP A 4 24.52 -15.43 -7.33
C ASP A 4 23.51 -16.58 -7.21
N LEU A 5 22.22 -16.31 -7.44
CA LEU A 5 21.25 -17.36 -7.70
C LEU A 5 20.69 -17.12 -9.11
N VAL A 6 21.44 -17.60 -10.11
CA VAL A 6 20.91 -17.78 -11.47
C VAL A 6 19.90 -18.91 -11.39
N VAL A 7 18.63 -18.56 -11.18
CA VAL A 7 17.54 -19.53 -11.03
C VAL A 7 16.72 -19.67 -12.31
N HIS A 8 16.88 -18.78 -13.29
CA HIS A 8 16.24 -18.95 -14.59
C HIS A 8 17.03 -18.29 -15.71
N MET A 9 17.21 -19.00 -16.83
CA MET A 9 17.67 -18.36 -18.07
C MET A 9 16.50 -17.56 -18.63
N ALA A 10 16.59 -16.23 -18.60
CA ALA A 10 15.62 -15.38 -19.28
C ALA A 10 15.54 -15.76 -20.77
N PRO A 11 14.38 -15.58 -21.42
CA PRO A 11 14.24 -15.80 -22.85
C PRO A 11 15.29 -15.04 -23.67
N PRO A 12 15.66 -15.54 -24.86
CA PRO A 12 16.53 -14.80 -25.77
C PRO A 12 15.98 -13.39 -26.03
N ALA A 13 16.86 -12.38 -26.07
CA ALA A 13 16.46 -10.97 -26.18
C ALA A 13 15.54 -10.67 -27.38
N ASN A 14 15.68 -11.41 -28.49
CA ASN A 14 14.84 -11.27 -29.66
C ASN A 14 13.39 -11.76 -29.46
N GLN A 15 13.10 -12.50 -28.38
CA GLN A 15 11.75 -12.96 -28.04
C GLN A 15 11.03 -12.05 -27.03
N ILE A 16 11.76 -11.24 -26.26
CA ILE A 16 11.22 -10.42 -25.16
C ILE A 16 10.03 -9.57 -25.63
N ASN A 17 10.18 -8.85 -26.74
CA ASN A 17 9.11 -7.98 -27.26
C ASN A 17 7.84 -8.76 -27.59
N ARG A 18 7.98 -9.93 -28.22
CA ARG A 18 6.83 -10.78 -28.56
C ARG A 18 6.15 -11.28 -27.28
N LEU A 19 6.92 -11.82 -26.35
CA LEU A 19 6.39 -12.37 -25.09
C LEU A 19 5.69 -11.29 -24.24
N MET A 20 6.25 -10.09 -24.17
CA MET A 20 5.61 -8.97 -23.46
C MET A 20 4.30 -8.53 -24.12
N VAL A 21 4.23 -8.51 -25.46
CA VAL A 21 2.99 -8.22 -26.19
C VAL A 21 1.95 -9.30 -25.93
N ASP A 22 2.34 -10.57 -26.01
CA ASP A 22 1.46 -11.71 -25.73
C ASP A 22 0.91 -11.65 -24.30
N LEU A 23 1.77 -11.35 -23.31
CA LEU A 23 1.38 -11.20 -21.90
C LEU A 23 0.41 -10.03 -21.67
N LEU A 24 0.66 -8.88 -22.29
CA LEU A 24 -0.21 -7.70 -22.15
C LEU A 24 -1.56 -7.90 -22.82
N ASN A 25 -1.59 -8.55 -23.99
CA ASN A 25 -2.84 -8.93 -24.66
C ASN A 25 -3.63 -9.91 -23.79
N TRP A 26 -2.98 -10.94 -23.26
CA TRP A 26 -3.60 -11.89 -22.34
C TRP A 26 -4.18 -11.18 -21.11
N LEU A 27 -3.44 -10.25 -20.49
CA LEU A 27 -3.93 -9.50 -19.33
C LEU A 27 -5.22 -8.72 -19.64
N ASN A 28 -5.27 -8.09 -20.82
CA ASN A 28 -6.41 -7.30 -21.29
C ASN A 28 -7.64 -8.16 -21.61
N ASP A 29 -7.43 -9.31 -22.29
CA ASP A 29 -8.52 -10.10 -22.88
C ASP A 29 -8.98 -11.27 -22.00
N SER A 30 -8.19 -11.66 -21.00
CA SER A 30 -8.53 -12.75 -20.08
C SER A 30 -9.80 -12.44 -19.29
N GLU A 31 -10.61 -13.45 -18.98
CA GLU A 31 -11.79 -13.33 -18.10
C GLU A 31 -11.48 -13.80 -16.66
N GLU A 32 -10.22 -14.13 -16.38
CA GLU A 32 -9.80 -14.60 -15.08
C GLU A 32 -9.99 -13.53 -14.00
N HIS A 33 -10.23 -13.98 -12.76
CA HIS A 33 -10.39 -13.07 -11.64
C HIS A 33 -9.11 -12.22 -11.43
N PRO A 34 -9.20 -10.91 -11.09
CA PRO A 34 -8.02 -10.04 -10.96
C PRO A 34 -6.93 -10.53 -10.01
N LEU A 35 -7.30 -11.27 -8.96
CA LEU A 35 -6.33 -11.96 -8.09
C LEU A 35 -5.45 -12.93 -8.89
N ILE A 36 -6.07 -13.81 -9.69
CA ILE A 36 -5.37 -14.77 -10.55
C ILE A 36 -4.59 -14.05 -11.63
N LYS A 37 -5.20 -13.06 -12.31
CA LYS A 37 -4.51 -12.26 -13.34
C LYS A 37 -3.24 -11.61 -12.81
N SER A 38 -3.30 -11.02 -11.62
CA SER A 38 -2.15 -10.36 -11.01
C SER A 38 -1.02 -11.33 -10.69
N SER A 39 -1.35 -12.54 -10.21
CA SER A 39 -0.37 -13.59 -9.91
C SER A 39 0.29 -14.17 -11.16
N VAL A 40 -0.51 -14.50 -12.19
CA VAL A 40 0.00 -14.99 -13.48
C VAL A 40 0.87 -13.94 -14.14
N PHE A 41 0.43 -12.67 -14.16
CA PHE A 41 1.23 -11.60 -14.73
C PHE A 41 2.58 -11.47 -14.02
N HIS A 42 2.60 -11.52 -12.69
CA HIS A 42 3.84 -11.44 -11.93
C HIS A 42 4.78 -12.62 -12.27
N TYR A 43 4.25 -13.85 -12.32
CA TYR A 43 5.01 -15.03 -12.72
C TYR A 43 5.64 -14.87 -14.12
N GLU A 44 4.81 -14.58 -15.13
CA GLU A 44 5.24 -14.45 -16.52
C GLU A 44 6.21 -13.28 -16.70
N PHE A 45 5.98 -12.16 -16.01
CA PHE A 45 6.86 -11.00 -16.08
C PHE A 45 8.26 -11.30 -15.52
N GLU A 46 8.35 -12.01 -14.40
CA GLU A 46 9.64 -12.44 -13.82
C GLU A 46 10.37 -13.44 -14.72
N PHE A 47 9.62 -14.34 -15.35
CA PHE A 47 10.14 -15.29 -16.33
C PHE A 47 10.67 -14.60 -17.58
N ILE A 48 9.91 -13.66 -18.16
CA ILE A 48 10.30 -12.92 -19.37
C ILE A 48 11.51 -12.02 -19.10
N HIS A 49 11.57 -11.43 -17.90
CA HIS A 49 12.66 -10.59 -17.42
C HIS A 49 13.06 -9.48 -18.44
N PRO A 50 12.12 -8.60 -18.84
CA PRO A 50 12.26 -7.76 -20.03
C PRO A 50 13.31 -6.63 -19.90
N PHE A 51 13.72 -6.27 -18.69
CA PHE A 51 14.65 -5.17 -18.42
C PHE A 51 16.04 -5.67 -17.99
N ALA A 52 17.07 -4.85 -18.20
CA ALA A 52 18.43 -5.17 -17.75
C ALA A 52 18.59 -5.12 -16.21
N ASP A 53 17.75 -4.33 -15.53
CA ASP A 53 17.65 -4.27 -14.06
C ASP A 53 16.21 -3.87 -13.67
N GLY A 54 15.82 -4.20 -12.44
CA GLY A 54 14.58 -3.72 -11.83
C GLY A 54 13.34 -4.56 -12.12
N ASN A 55 13.46 -5.73 -12.76
CA ASN A 55 12.32 -6.61 -13.06
C ASN A 55 11.50 -6.95 -11.80
N GLY A 56 12.16 -7.38 -10.71
CA GLY A 56 11.52 -7.59 -9.41
C GLY A 56 10.66 -6.42 -8.93
N ARG A 57 11.15 -5.18 -9.08
CA ARG A 57 10.41 -3.98 -8.68
C ARG A 57 9.23 -3.72 -9.61
N MET A 58 9.42 -3.92 -10.91
CA MET A 58 8.39 -3.73 -11.93
C MET A 58 7.28 -4.79 -11.85
N GLY A 59 7.62 -6.06 -11.62
CA GLY A 59 6.64 -7.15 -11.46
C GLY A 59 5.72 -6.90 -10.28
N ARG A 60 6.30 -6.52 -9.12
CA ARG A 60 5.51 -6.10 -7.94
C ARG A 60 4.64 -4.89 -8.23
N LEU A 61 5.20 -3.82 -8.82
CA LEU A 61 4.43 -2.62 -9.17
C LEU A 61 3.25 -2.92 -10.09
N TRP A 62 3.44 -3.79 -11.08
CA TRP A 62 2.37 -4.24 -11.97
C TRP A 62 1.30 -5.02 -11.23
N GLN A 63 1.67 -5.91 -10.31
CA GLN A 63 0.71 -6.64 -9.49
C GLN A 63 -0.17 -5.68 -8.68
N THR A 64 0.43 -4.69 -8.01
CA THR A 64 -0.28 -3.65 -7.25
C THR A 64 -1.20 -2.83 -8.16
N LEU A 65 -0.75 -2.49 -9.36
CA LEU A 65 -1.56 -1.76 -10.35
C LEU A 65 -2.78 -2.57 -10.82
N ILE A 66 -2.59 -3.85 -11.13
CA ILE A 66 -3.68 -4.75 -11.56
C ILE A 66 -4.73 -4.85 -10.45
N LEU A 67 -4.30 -5.10 -9.22
CA LEU A 67 -5.19 -5.25 -8.07
C LEU A 67 -5.89 -3.94 -7.70
N SER A 68 -5.18 -2.81 -7.67
CA SER A 68 -5.75 -1.50 -7.30
C SER A 68 -6.77 -0.97 -8.31
N ARG A 69 -6.64 -1.32 -9.59
CA ARG A 69 -7.66 -1.05 -10.62
C ARG A 69 -8.95 -1.83 -10.39
N TRP A 70 -8.86 -3.03 -9.84
CA TRP A 70 -10.03 -3.83 -9.49
C TRP A 70 -10.66 -3.38 -8.16
N ASN A 71 -9.83 -3.19 -7.13
CA ASN A 71 -10.27 -2.69 -5.83
C ASN A 71 -9.20 -1.75 -5.22
N PRO A 72 -9.53 -0.47 -4.96
CA PRO A 72 -8.58 0.51 -4.44
C PRO A 72 -7.91 0.14 -3.11
N ILE A 73 -8.48 -0.76 -2.32
CA ILE A 73 -7.89 -1.20 -1.05
C ILE A 73 -6.47 -1.75 -1.23
N PHE A 74 -6.20 -2.43 -2.36
CA PHE A 74 -4.90 -3.02 -2.65
C PHE A 74 -3.79 -2.00 -2.90
N ALA A 75 -4.11 -0.71 -3.06
CA ALA A 75 -3.08 0.33 -3.06
C ALA A 75 -2.45 0.56 -1.69
N ASN A 76 -3.12 0.14 -0.61
CA ASN A 76 -2.71 0.40 0.78
C ASN A 76 -2.40 -0.89 1.56
N ILE A 77 -2.61 -2.07 0.96
CA ILE A 77 -2.31 -3.36 1.60
C ILE A 77 -0.86 -3.73 1.33
N PRO A 78 -0.05 -4.06 2.36
CA PRO A 78 1.40 -4.26 2.21
C PRO A 78 1.76 -5.67 1.70
N VAL A 79 1.21 -6.08 0.57
CA VAL A 79 1.48 -7.41 -0.04
C VAL A 79 2.97 -7.59 -0.32
N GLU A 80 3.64 -6.54 -0.80
CA GLU A 80 5.06 -6.59 -1.15
C GLU A 80 5.94 -6.80 0.08
N SER A 81 5.57 -6.21 1.22
CA SER A 81 6.26 -6.39 2.48
C SER A 81 6.22 -7.84 2.95
N LEU A 82 5.07 -8.52 2.79
CA LEU A 82 4.94 -9.93 3.14
C LEU A 82 5.72 -10.84 2.17
N ILE A 83 5.71 -10.54 0.86
CA ILE A 83 6.53 -11.27 -0.11
C ILE A 83 8.02 -11.12 0.24
N TYR A 84 8.47 -9.92 0.60
CA TYR A 84 9.86 -9.66 0.98
C TYR A 84 10.25 -10.42 2.27
N GLN A 85 9.38 -10.45 3.28
CA GLN A 85 9.60 -11.24 4.49
C GLN A 85 9.66 -12.75 4.21
N ASN A 86 8.95 -13.21 3.18
CA ASN A 86 8.89 -14.60 2.74
C ASN A 86 9.73 -14.87 1.48
N GLN A 87 10.83 -14.12 1.28
CA GLN A 87 11.62 -14.16 0.04
C GLN A 87 12.11 -15.57 -0.34
N LYS A 88 12.45 -16.40 0.65
CA LYS A 88 12.86 -17.79 0.40
C LYS A 88 11.72 -18.60 -0.23
N ALA A 89 10.53 -18.56 0.37
CA ALA A 89 9.35 -19.27 -0.11
C ALA A 89 8.89 -18.74 -1.48
N TYR A 90 9.02 -17.43 -1.73
CA TYR A 90 8.78 -16.83 -3.03
C TYR A 90 9.64 -17.47 -4.14
N TYR A 91 10.96 -17.57 -3.93
CA TYR A 91 11.84 -18.18 -4.92
C TYR A 91 11.64 -19.69 -5.04
N GLU A 92 11.31 -20.38 -3.94
CA GLU A 92 10.93 -21.80 -3.97
C GLU A 92 9.67 -22.03 -4.81
N ALA A 93 8.64 -21.19 -4.67
CA ALA A 93 7.42 -21.26 -5.46
C ALA A 93 7.69 -20.97 -6.95
N LEU A 94 8.51 -19.96 -7.25
CA LEU A 94 8.91 -19.63 -8.62
C LEU A 94 9.68 -20.79 -9.29
N GLN A 95 10.61 -21.40 -8.56
CA GLN A 95 11.37 -22.56 -9.04
C GLN A 95 10.46 -23.78 -9.24
N ALA A 96 9.58 -24.08 -8.28
CA ALA A 96 8.64 -25.18 -8.38
C ALA A 96 7.71 -25.03 -9.59
N SER A 97 7.25 -23.80 -9.88
CA SER A 97 6.44 -23.52 -11.05
C SER A 97 7.19 -23.69 -12.36
N THR A 98 8.46 -23.27 -12.38
CA THR A 98 9.35 -23.47 -13.53
C THR A 98 9.56 -24.96 -13.83
N ASP A 99 9.94 -25.73 -12.82
CA ASP A 99 10.28 -27.16 -12.98
C ASP A 99 9.09 -28.00 -13.43
N GLN A 100 7.88 -27.61 -13.00
CA GLN A 100 6.63 -28.29 -13.35
C GLN A 100 6.02 -27.77 -14.64
N VAL A 101 6.52 -26.66 -15.19
CA VAL A 101 5.89 -25.93 -16.30
C VAL A 101 4.42 -25.59 -15.97
N ASP A 102 4.21 -25.16 -14.72
CA ASP A 102 2.89 -24.89 -14.14
C ASP A 102 2.98 -23.70 -13.19
N SER A 103 2.28 -22.60 -13.49
CA SER A 103 2.24 -21.41 -12.62
C SER A 103 1.49 -21.61 -11.30
N THR A 104 0.82 -22.74 -11.10
CA THR A 104 -0.05 -22.99 -9.93
C THR A 104 0.66 -22.81 -8.58
N PRO A 105 1.85 -23.40 -8.31
CA PRO A 105 2.57 -23.17 -7.05
C PRO A 105 2.84 -21.69 -6.74
N PHE A 106 3.26 -20.92 -7.75
CA PHE A 106 3.48 -19.49 -7.60
C PHE A 106 2.18 -18.72 -7.35
N ILE A 107 1.10 -19.05 -8.07
CA ILE A 107 -0.21 -18.44 -7.86
C ILE A 107 -0.71 -18.69 -6.44
N GLU A 108 -0.65 -19.93 -5.96
CA GLU A 108 -1.05 -20.29 -4.60
C GLU A 108 -0.25 -19.51 -3.54
N PHE A 109 1.07 -19.41 -3.72
CA PHE A 109 1.92 -18.60 -2.85
C PHE A 109 1.49 -17.13 -2.81
N ILE A 110 1.28 -16.51 -3.99
CA ILE A 110 0.88 -15.10 -4.06
C ILE A 110 -0.51 -14.87 -3.45
N LEU A 111 -1.46 -15.78 -3.68
CA LEU A 111 -2.79 -15.69 -3.08
C LEU A 111 -2.73 -15.79 -1.56
N GLN A 112 -1.86 -16.65 -1.02
CA GLN A 112 -1.63 -16.74 0.42
C GLN A 112 -1.05 -15.42 0.96
N MET A 113 -0.07 -14.82 0.29
CA MET A 113 0.49 -13.52 0.69
C MET A 113 -0.54 -12.40 0.64
N ILE A 114 -1.44 -12.40 -0.34
CA ILE A 114 -2.55 -11.44 -0.43
C ILE A 114 -3.52 -11.65 0.75
N LEU A 115 -3.89 -12.90 1.04
CA LEU A 115 -4.77 -13.23 2.16
C LEU A 115 -4.16 -12.79 3.48
N ASP A 116 -2.90 -13.13 3.72
CA ASP A 116 -2.17 -12.75 4.94
C ASP A 116 -2.05 -11.23 5.06
N ALA A 117 -1.86 -10.51 3.95
CA ALA A 117 -1.80 -9.06 3.95
C ALA A 117 -3.16 -8.43 4.30
N ILE A 118 -4.26 -8.99 3.79
CA ILE A 118 -5.62 -8.54 4.14
C ILE A 118 -5.90 -8.82 5.62
N LEU A 119 -5.60 -10.03 6.10
CA LEU A 119 -5.86 -10.44 7.48
C LEU A 119 -5.01 -9.65 8.48
N SER A 120 -3.71 -9.47 8.21
CA SER A 120 -2.83 -8.64 9.05
C SER A 120 -3.23 -7.17 9.03
N SER A 121 -3.71 -6.63 7.91
CA SER A 121 -4.26 -5.26 7.85
C SER A 121 -5.54 -5.13 8.70
N ASN A 122 -6.38 -6.15 8.72
CA ASN A 122 -7.56 -6.20 9.57
C ASN A 122 -7.22 -6.42 11.05
N GLU A 123 -6.22 -7.24 11.36
CA GLU A 123 -5.70 -7.41 12.72
C GLU A 123 -5.01 -6.15 13.21
N THR A 124 -4.35 -5.37 12.36
CA THR A 124 -3.81 -4.07 12.77
C THR A 124 -4.96 -3.09 13.05
N ALA A 125 -6.04 -3.16 12.26
CA ALA A 125 -7.27 -2.40 12.48
C ALA A 125 -8.07 -2.87 13.73
N GLN A 126 -8.00 -4.15 14.10
CA GLN A 126 -8.66 -4.73 15.28
C GLN A 126 -7.77 -4.74 16.54
N ALA A 127 -6.46 -4.77 16.41
CA ALA A 127 -5.50 -4.59 17.49
C ALA A 127 -5.45 -3.12 17.92
N SER A 128 -5.78 -2.18 17.03
CA SER A 128 -6.18 -0.82 17.44
C SER A 128 -7.51 -0.77 18.18
N ASP A 129 -8.36 -1.80 18.12
CA ASP A 129 -9.62 -1.89 18.88
C ASP A 129 -9.51 -2.70 20.19
N HIS A 130 -8.54 -3.61 20.32
CA HIS A 130 -8.44 -4.52 21.49
C HIS A 130 -7.18 -4.39 22.36
N ALA A 131 -6.19 -3.55 21.99
CA ALA A 131 -4.99 -3.33 22.80
C ALA A 131 -4.91 -1.92 23.40
N THR A 132 -5.99 -1.43 24.03
CA THR A 132 -5.92 -0.35 25.04
C THR A 132 -7.13 -0.37 25.96
N ALA A 133 -7.03 -1.11 27.06
CA ALA A 133 -7.80 -0.85 28.28
C ALA A 133 -7.30 0.38 29.05
N GLN A 134 -6.50 1.25 28.41
CA GLN A 134 -6.20 2.61 28.85
C GLN A 134 -6.31 3.53 27.63
N ALA A 135 -7.49 4.14 27.49
CA ALA A 135 -7.79 5.35 26.71
C ALA A 135 -7.00 5.56 25.40
N ASN A 136 -7.26 4.76 24.36
CA ASN A 136 -6.91 5.16 23.00
C ASN A 136 -8.18 5.55 22.25
N VAL A 137 -8.32 6.85 22.01
CA VAL A 137 -9.43 7.46 21.29
C VAL A 137 -9.27 7.06 19.82
N GLN A 138 -10.22 6.29 19.27
CA GLN A 138 -10.31 6.06 17.83
C GLN A 138 -10.21 7.41 17.10
N VAL A 139 -9.14 7.58 16.32
CA VAL A 139 -8.91 8.78 15.52
C VAL A 139 -9.92 8.77 14.38
N THR A 140 -10.89 9.68 14.44
CA THR A 140 -11.98 9.77 13.46
C THR A 140 -11.44 10.08 12.06
N ASP A 141 -12.18 9.73 11.00
CA ASP A 141 -11.77 10.02 9.63
C ASP A 141 -11.62 11.53 9.37
N GLN A 142 -12.34 12.36 10.14
CA GLN A 142 -12.17 13.81 10.17
C GLN A 142 -10.77 14.21 10.65
N VAL A 143 -10.27 13.60 11.73
CA VAL A 143 -8.91 13.86 12.22
C VAL A 143 -7.85 13.37 11.25
N LYS A 144 -8.04 12.18 10.65
CA LYS A 144 -7.12 11.68 9.60
C LYS A 144 -7.04 12.63 8.42
N SER A 145 -8.19 13.13 7.95
CA SER A 145 -8.26 14.12 6.86
C SER A 145 -7.53 15.41 7.21
N LEU A 146 -7.65 15.87 8.47
CA LEU A 146 -6.95 17.05 8.96
C LEU A 146 -5.42 16.84 9.00
N ILE A 147 -4.95 15.67 9.41
CA ILE A 147 -3.51 15.38 9.47
C ILE A 147 -2.92 15.28 8.06
N LEU A 148 -3.63 14.65 7.12
CA LEU A 148 -3.14 14.43 5.75
C LEU A 148 -2.88 15.75 5.00
N ILE A 149 -3.62 16.81 5.31
CA ILE A 149 -3.44 18.14 4.69
C ILE A 149 -2.36 19.00 5.37
N MET A 150 -1.85 18.58 6.53
CA MET A 150 -0.85 19.32 7.27
C MET A 150 0.54 18.82 6.90
N GLU A 151 1.27 19.57 6.07
CA GLU A 151 2.71 19.37 5.87
C GLU A 151 3.52 19.93 7.05
N ASP A 152 4.85 19.80 7.03
CA ASP A 152 5.78 20.39 8.02
C ASP A 152 5.68 21.93 8.05
N GLY A 153 4.72 22.46 8.81
CA GLY A 153 4.39 23.87 8.87
C GLY A 153 3.45 24.23 10.02
N GLU A 154 3.20 25.54 10.17
CA GLU A 154 2.28 26.09 11.18
C GLU A 154 1.10 26.78 10.52
N TYR A 155 -0.10 26.30 10.80
CA TYR A 155 -1.33 26.73 10.16
C TYR A 155 -2.26 27.43 11.14
N THR A 156 -2.94 28.46 10.68
CA THR A 156 -4.07 29.06 11.38
C THR A 156 -5.30 28.18 11.23
N LEU A 157 -6.29 28.38 12.12
CA LEU A 157 -7.58 27.70 12.02
C LEU A 157 -8.28 27.99 10.67
N ALA A 158 -8.12 29.20 10.13
CA ALA A 158 -8.72 29.59 8.87
C ALA A 158 -8.11 28.85 7.67
N GLU A 159 -6.78 28.70 7.64
CA GLU A 159 -6.08 27.95 6.59
C GLU A 159 -6.48 26.48 6.59
N LEU A 160 -6.54 25.83 7.77
CA LEU A 160 -6.96 24.43 7.88
C LEU A 160 -8.42 24.22 7.42
N MET A 161 -9.32 25.13 7.80
CA MET A 161 -10.70 25.10 7.32
C MET A 161 -10.79 25.29 5.80
N GLN A 162 -9.98 26.19 5.24
CA GLN A 162 -9.94 26.45 3.80
C GLN A 162 -9.44 25.23 3.03
N PHE A 163 -8.38 24.56 3.50
CA PHE A 163 -7.83 23.35 2.87
C PHE A 163 -8.82 22.18 2.86
N LEU A 164 -9.66 22.06 3.89
CA LEU A 164 -10.72 21.04 3.94
C LEU A 164 -12.05 21.48 3.29
N GLY A 165 -12.14 22.70 2.76
CA GLY A 165 -13.37 23.23 2.18
C GLY A 165 -14.52 23.43 3.19
N LEU A 166 -14.20 23.64 4.47
CA LEU A 166 -15.17 23.77 5.55
C LEU A 166 -15.45 25.23 5.88
N SER A 167 -16.73 25.59 6.07
CA SER A 167 -17.15 26.96 6.42
C SER A 167 -17.64 27.09 7.86
N HIS A 168 -18.04 26.00 8.51
CA HIS A 168 -18.62 26.03 9.85
C HIS A 168 -17.58 25.79 10.95
N ARG A 169 -17.14 26.88 11.60
CA ARG A 169 -16.05 26.87 12.59
C ARG A 169 -16.29 25.94 13.77
N ALA A 170 -17.49 25.94 14.35
CA ALA A 170 -17.76 25.16 15.56
C ALA A 170 -17.66 23.65 15.27
N THR A 171 -18.18 23.21 14.12
CA THR A 171 -18.10 21.81 13.67
C THR A 171 -16.66 21.41 13.36
N PHE A 172 -15.87 22.28 12.73
CA PHE A 172 -14.45 22.03 12.50
C PHE A 172 -13.70 21.83 13.83
N GLN A 173 -13.93 22.72 14.79
CA GLN A 173 -13.28 22.61 16.11
C GLN A 173 -13.68 21.34 16.84
N GLN A 174 -14.97 20.99 16.84
CA GLN A 174 -15.49 19.84 17.57
C GLN A 174 -15.09 18.50 16.95
N ASN A 175 -15.10 18.39 15.61
CA ASN A 175 -14.97 17.10 14.95
C ASN A 175 -13.58 16.83 14.37
N TYR A 176 -12.76 17.87 14.18
CA TYR A 176 -11.44 17.77 13.56
C TYR A 176 -10.34 18.21 14.53
N LEU A 177 -10.37 19.48 14.95
CA LEU A 177 -9.23 20.09 15.62
C LEU A 177 -9.08 19.69 17.09
N ASN A 178 -10.14 19.78 17.90
CA ASN A 178 -10.06 19.46 19.32
C ASN A 178 -9.73 17.98 19.56
N PRO A 179 -10.36 17.01 18.86
CA PRO A 179 -9.97 15.61 19.00
C PRO A 179 -8.50 15.37 18.65
N ALA A 180 -7.99 15.97 17.57
CA ALA A 180 -6.58 15.84 17.17
C ALA A 180 -5.60 16.41 18.22
N ILE A 181 -6.00 17.46 18.93
CA ILE A 181 -5.19 18.04 20.02
C ILE A 181 -5.28 17.19 21.28
N GLU A 182 -6.47 16.67 21.60
CA GLU A 182 -6.70 15.81 22.76
C GLU A 182 -5.95 14.48 22.64
N THR A 183 -5.81 13.94 21.43
CA THR A 183 -5.00 12.74 21.12
C THR A 183 -3.52 13.04 20.93
N GLY A 184 -3.10 14.30 21.02
CA GLY A 184 -1.70 14.70 20.90
C GLY A 184 -1.12 14.63 19.49
N LEU A 185 -1.95 14.48 18.46
CA LEU A 185 -1.50 14.46 17.05
C LEU A 185 -1.20 15.87 16.51
N ILE A 186 -1.86 16.88 17.08
CA ILE A 186 -1.65 18.30 16.75
C ILE A 186 -1.37 19.08 18.03
N GLN A 187 -0.42 20.00 17.97
CA GLN A 187 -0.07 20.90 19.06
C GLN A 187 -0.36 22.36 18.71
N ARG A 188 -0.69 23.14 19.76
CA ARG A 188 -0.84 24.59 19.69
C ARG A 188 0.53 25.25 19.75
N THR A 189 0.79 26.24 18.91
CA THR A 189 2.05 27.00 18.98
C THR A 189 2.09 27.96 20.17
N ILE A 190 0.93 28.31 20.73
CA ILE A 190 0.80 29.10 21.98
C ILE A 190 -0.08 28.32 22.99
N PRO A 191 0.48 27.32 23.71
CA PRO A 191 -0.29 26.47 24.63
C PRO A 191 -0.98 27.24 25.75
N ASP A 192 -0.30 28.22 26.35
CA ASP A 192 -0.79 28.97 27.52
C ASP A 192 -1.95 29.93 27.19
N LYS A 193 -2.15 30.24 25.91
CA LYS A 193 -3.19 31.19 25.45
C LYS A 193 -4.00 30.56 24.31
N PRO A 194 -4.87 29.57 24.60
CA PRO A 194 -5.60 28.83 23.57
C PRO A 194 -6.52 29.72 22.71
N LYS A 195 -6.97 30.87 23.24
CA LYS A 195 -7.79 31.86 22.54
C LYS A 195 -6.99 33.00 21.90
N SER A 196 -5.66 32.88 21.81
CA SER A 196 -4.81 33.90 21.18
C SER A 196 -5.22 34.14 19.72
N PRO A 197 -5.35 35.40 19.26
CA PRO A 197 -5.59 35.70 17.85
C PRO A 197 -4.40 35.29 16.97
N LYS A 198 -3.22 35.06 17.55
CA LYS A 198 -2.01 34.58 16.87
C LYS A 198 -1.83 33.06 16.97
N GLN A 199 -2.84 32.32 17.43
CA GLN A 199 -2.75 30.88 17.59
C GLN A 199 -2.54 30.18 16.23
N LYS A 200 -1.58 29.27 16.18
CA LYS A 200 -1.38 28.35 15.07
C LYS A 200 -1.31 26.90 15.58
N TYR A 201 -1.37 25.98 14.65
CA TYR A 201 -1.40 24.54 14.88
C TYR A 201 -0.37 23.88 13.97
N ARG A 202 0.34 22.89 14.51
CA ARG A 202 1.32 22.08 13.78
C ARG A 202 1.22 20.63 14.23
N LEU A 203 1.71 19.71 13.42
CA LEU A 203 1.85 18.32 13.83
C LEU A 203 2.78 18.23 15.06
N SER A 204 2.48 17.29 15.95
CA SER A 204 3.27 17.05 17.17
C SER A 204 4.63 16.43 16.88
#